data_AF-A0A426SGP9-F1
#
_entry.id   AF-A0A426SGP9-F1
#
_cell.length_a   1.000
_cell.length_b   1.000
_cell.length_c   1.000
_cell.angle_alpha   90.00
_cell.angle_beta   90.00
_cell.angle_gamma   90.00
#
_symmetry.space_group_name_H-M   'P 1'
#
loop_
_entity.id
_entity.type
_entity.pdbx_description
1 polymer ?
#
loop_
_entity_poly.entity_id
_entity_poly.type
_entity_poly.pdbx_seq_one_letter_code
_entity_poly.pdbx_strand_id
1 'polypeptide(L)'
;MPYAGSVRPSPWKGDPLVDLSLLKLVLQILLAVFGLLTILLVLLHKGRGGGLSDMFGGGVSSSASASGVAERNLNRLTVTVAVLWGASAVGLGIIETML
;
A
#
# COMPACT_ATOMS: atom_id res chain seq x y z
N MET A 1 34.21 -49.50 -3.56
CA MET A 1 34.59 -48.12 -3.92
C MET A 1 33.61 -47.18 -3.24
N PRO A 2 33.99 -46.41 -2.20
CA PRO A 2 33.03 -45.60 -1.47
C PRO A 2 33.08 -44.13 -1.93
N TYR A 3 32.08 -43.69 -2.70
CA TYR A 3 31.79 -42.29 -2.99
C TYR A 3 30.46 -41.88 -2.33
N ALA A 4 30.28 -42.20 -1.06
CA ALA A 4 29.16 -41.65 -0.29
C ALA A 4 29.53 -40.23 0.16
N GLY A 5 29.46 -39.27 -0.76
CA GLY A 5 29.51 -37.85 -0.44
C GLY A 5 28.33 -37.53 0.47
N SER A 6 28.62 -37.13 1.71
CA SER A 6 27.60 -36.65 2.64
C SER A 6 26.94 -35.41 2.04
N VAL A 7 25.69 -35.54 1.59
CA VAL A 7 24.85 -34.39 1.27
C VAL A 7 24.53 -33.71 2.59
N ARG A 8 25.44 -32.86 3.05
CA ARG A 8 25.22 -32.03 4.23
C ARG A 8 24.12 -31.04 3.82
N PRO A 9 22.94 -31.04 4.48
CA PRO A 9 21.95 -30.01 4.18
C PRO A 9 22.62 -28.66 4.37
N SER A 10 22.63 -27.83 3.33
CA SER A 10 23.24 -26.52 3.41
C SER A 10 22.51 -25.71 4.48
N PRO A 11 23.21 -24.98 5.35
CA PRO A 11 22.59 -24.16 6.41
C PRO A 11 21.58 -23.13 5.88
N TRP A 12 21.69 -22.81 4.58
CA TRP A 12 20.88 -21.83 3.85
C TRP A 12 19.71 -22.46 3.09
N LYS A 13 19.42 -23.75 3.30
CA LYS A 13 18.21 -24.35 2.75
C LYS A 13 17.06 -23.98 3.68
N GLY A 14 16.49 -22.80 3.42
CA GLY A 14 15.30 -22.30 4.12
C GLY A 14 14.21 -23.36 4.13
N ASP A 15 13.68 -23.62 5.31
CA ASP A 15 12.48 -24.41 5.50
C ASP A 15 11.30 -23.64 4.87
N PRO A 16 10.60 -24.22 3.88
CA PRO A 16 9.56 -23.52 3.13
C PRO A 16 8.46 -22.91 4.01
N LEU A 17 8.25 -23.48 5.20
CA LEU A 17 7.28 -23.01 6.18
C LEU A 17 7.71 -21.68 6.82
N VAL A 18 9.00 -21.48 7.06
CA VAL A 18 9.54 -20.22 7.58
C VAL A 18 9.48 -19.14 6.50
N ASP A 19 9.83 -19.46 5.25
CA ASP A 19 9.77 -18.51 4.14
C ASP A 19 8.35 -17.97 3.89
N LEU A 20 7.33 -18.83 3.95
CA LEU A 20 5.92 -18.43 3.83
C LEU A 20 5.45 -17.58 5.01
N SER A 21 5.89 -17.92 6.22
CA SER A 21 5.57 -17.16 7.43
C SER A 21 6.18 -15.75 7.40
N LEU A 22 7.42 -15.64 6.92
CA LEU A 22 8.10 -14.35 6.71
C LEU A 22 7.38 -13.51 5.66
N LEU A 23 6.96 -14.11 4.55
CA LEU A 23 6.20 -13.41 3.50
C LEU A 23 4.87 -12.87 4.03
N LYS A 24 4.11 -13.68 4.80
CA LYS A 24 2.87 -13.24 5.46
C LYS A 24 3.11 -12.05 6.38
N LEU A 25 4.13 -12.12 7.22
CA LEU A 25 4.47 -11.04 8.16
C LEU A 25 4.79 -9.73 7.44
N VAL A 26 5.62 -9.79 6.40
CA VAL A 26 5.98 -8.61 5.61
C VAL A 26 4.75 -7.99 4.96
N LEU A 27 3.90 -8.80 4.34
CA LEU A 27 2.67 -8.30 3.71
C LEU A 27 1.70 -7.68 4.75
N GLN A 28 1.56 -8.25 5.95
CA GLN A 28 0.73 -7.68 7.02
C GLN A 28 1.23 -6.31 7.47
N ILE A 29 2.55 -6.16 7.66
CA ILE A 29 3.16 -4.89 8.01
C ILE A 29 2.95 -3.88 6.88
N LEU A 30 3.20 -4.26 5.63
CA LEU A 30 2.96 -3.39 4.47
C LEU A 30 1.50 -2.96 4.37
N LEU A 31 0.55 -3.87 4.59
CA LEU A 31 -0.88 -3.56 4.56
C LEU A 31 -1.25 -2.53 5.63
N ALA A 32 -0.75 -2.70 6.86
CA ALA A 32 -1.00 -1.76 7.95
C ALA A 32 -0.39 -0.37 7.68
N VAL A 33 0.87 -0.33 7.22
CA VAL A 33 1.59 0.92 6.93
C VAL A 33 0.96 1.66 5.75
N PHE A 34 0.71 0.97 4.63
CA PHE A 34 0.06 1.57 3.47
C PHE A 34 -1.39 1.98 3.78
N GLY A 35 -2.08 1.27 4.66
CA GLY A 35 -3.43 1.63 5.11
C GLY A 35 -3.43 2.94 5.88
N LEU A 36 -2.54 3.05 6.87
CA LEU A 36 -2.37 4.27 7.66
C LEU A 36 -1.98 5.47 6.78
N LEU A 37 -1.01 5.27 5.87
CA LEU A 37 -0.61 6.28 4.90
C LEU A 37 -1.80 6.71 4.04
N THR A 38 -2.57 5.76 3.49
CA THR A 38 -3.73 6.07 2.64
C THR A 38 -4.76 6.91 3.40
N ILE A 39 -5.07 6.57 4.65
CA ILE A 39 -6.00 7.34 5.49
C ILE A 39 -5.48 8.79 5.67
N LEU A 40 -4.21 8.95 6.04
CA LEU A 40 -3.60 10.27 6.24
C LEU A 40 -3.61 11.10 4.94
N LEU A 41 -3.25 10.47 3.82
CA LEU A 41 -3.19 11.08 2.49
C LEU A 41 -4.58 11.51 2.01
N VAL A 42 -5.62 10.73 2.27
CA VAL A 42 -7.01 11.08 1.93
C VAL A 42 -7.52 12.22 2.83
N LEU A 43 -7.20 12.21 4.13
CA LEU A 43 -7.56 13.32 5.02
C LEU A 43 -6.88 14.63 4.63
N LEU A 44 -5.64 14.57 4.14
CA LEU A 44 -4.93 15.73 3.61
C LEU A 44 -5.64 16.35 2.38
N HIS A 45 -6.37 15.55 1.59
CA HIS A 45 -7.23 16.04 0.50
C HIS A 45 -8.51 16.74 1.00
N LYS A 46 -9.02 16.41 2.20
CA LYS A 46 -10.27 16.96 2.74
C LYS A 46 -10.19 18.43 3.19
N GLY A 47 -9.00 19.04 3.17
CA GLY A 47 -8.77 20.41 3.65
C GLY A 47 -9.30 21.55 2.77
N ARG A 48 -9.82 21.29 1.55
CA ARG A 48 -10.07 22.37 0.57
C ARG A 48 -11.45 22.47 -0.09
N GLY A 49 -12.43 21.64 0.26
CA GLY A 49 -13.75 21.63 -0.44
C GLY A 49 -14.94 21.14 0.37
N GLY A 50 -14.92 21.33 1.70
CA GLY A 50 -15.96 20.82 2.61
C GLY A 50 -17.05 21.81 3.00
N GLY A 51 -17.05 23.04 2.46
CA GLY A 51 -17.99 24.09 2.84
C GLY A 51 -19.32 24.01 2.07
N LEU A 52 -20.41 24.43 2.71
CA LEU A 52 -21.74 24.54 2.06
C LEU A 52 -21.67 25.39 0.78
N SER A 53 -20.81 26.42 0.73
CA SER A 53 -20.63 27.27 -0.46
C SER A 53 -20.07 26.52 -1.66
N ASP A 54 -19.19 25.52 -1.49
CA ASP A 54 -18.70 24.70 -2.61
C ASP A 54 -19.79 23.73 -3.09
N MET A 55 -20.66 23.27 -2.18
CA MET A 55 -21.80 22.40 -2.49
C MET A 55 -22.98 23.15 -3.14
N PHE A 56 -23.09 24.47 -2.92
CA PHE A 56 -24.14 25.33 -3.49
C PHE A 56 -23.67 26.17 -4.70
N GLY A 57 -22.56 25.80 -5.34
CA GLY A 57 -22.12 26.43 -6.59
C GLY A 57 -21.21 27.63 -6.39
N GLY A 58 -20.20 27.49 -5.53
CA GLY A 58 -19.21 28.49 -5.14
C GLY A 58 -18.67 29.34 -6.28
N GLY A 59 -19.35 30.47 -6.52
CA GLY A 59 -18.85 31.69 -7.16
C GLY A 59 -18.46 31.57 -8.64
N VAL A 60 -19.15 32.33 -9.49
CA VAL A 60 -18.90 32.57 -10.92
C VAL A 60 -17.55 33.28 -11.21
N SER A 61 -16.59 33.25 -10.29
CA SER A 61 -15.29 33.93 -10.37
C SER A 61 -14.14 33.16 -9.72
N SER A 62 -14.26 31.85 -9.48
CA SER A 62 -13.23 31.05 -8.81
C SER A 62 -12.04 30.68 -9.71
N SER A 63 -11.52 31.64 -10.48
CA SER A 63 -10.15 31.63 -10.98
C SER A 63 -9.18 32.05 -9.87
N ALA A 64 -9.19 31.31 -8.76
CA ALA A 64 -8.17 31.45 -7.72
C ALA A 64 -7.26 30.22 -7.82
N SER A 65 -6.26 30.36 -8.68
CA SER A 65 -5.07 29.53 -8.87
C SER A 65 -4.51 28.97 -7.56
N ALA A 66 -5.15 27.93 -7.03
CA ALA A 66 -4.55 27.05 -6.04
C ALA A 66 -3.55 26.18 -6.79
N SER A 67 -2.29 26.24 -6.38
CA SER A 67 -1.13 25.53 -6.94
C SER A 67 -1.47 24.15 -7.52
N GLY A 68 -1.84 24.11 -8.80
CA GLY A 68 -2.32 22.90 -9.43
C GLY A 68 -1.27 21.80 -9.33
N VAL A 69 0.03 22.12 -9.47
CA VAL A 69 1.15 21.16 -9.43
C VAL A 69 1.18 20.32 -8.15
N ALA A 70 1.07 20.96 -6.99
CA ALA A 70 1.11 20.25 -5.71
C ALA A 70 -0.11 19.33 -5.58
N GLU A 71 -1.28 19.80 -6.00
CA GLU A 71 -2.54 19.06 -5.92
C GLU A 71 -2.58 17.85 -6.87
N ARG A 72 -2.21 18.01 -8.14
CA ARG A 72 -2.09 16.85 -9.07
C ARG A 72 -1.04 15.86 -8.61
N ASN A 73 0.07 16.30 -8.01
CA ASN A 73 1.09 15.38 -7.50
C ASN A 73 0.56 14.60 -6.28
N LEU A 74 -0.07 15.29 -5.34
CA LEU A 74 -0.64 14.68 -4.13
C LEU A 74 -1.73 13.65 -4.50
N ASN A 75 -2.59 13.96 -5.47
CA ASN A 75 -3.59 13.02 -5.99
C ASN A 75 -2.92 11.78 -6.65
N ARG A 76 -1.91 11.98 -7.48
CA ARG A 76 -1.17 10.86 -8.11
C ARG A 76 -0.50 9.96 -7.07
N LEU A 77 0.09 10.55 -6.03
CA LEU A 77 0.73 9.83 -4.95
C LEU A 77 -0.31 9.02 -4.16
N THR A 78 -1.44 9.63 -3.79
CA THR A 78 -2.53 8.94 -3.08
C THR A 78 -3.14 7.80 -3.88
N VAL A 79 -3.39 8.00 -5.18
CA VAL A 79 -3.88 6.91 -6.04
C VAL A 79 -2.86 5.77 -6.11
N THR A 80 -1.58 6.08 -6.29
CA THR A 80 -0.51 5.06 -6.34
C THR A 80 -0.43 4.26 -5.03
N VAL A 81 -0.47 4.94 -3.88
CA VAL A 81 -0.42 4.30 -2.55
C VAL A 81 -1.69 3.49 -2.28
N ALA A 82 -2.87 3.98 -2.66
CA ALA A 82 -4.14 3.26 -2.50
C ALA A 82 -4.19 1.97 -3.35
N VAL A 83 -3.66 2.01 -4.58
CA VAL A 83 -3.56 0.82 -5.43
C VAL A 83 -2.58 -0.21 -4.84
N LEU A 84 -1.42 0.23 -4.34
CA LEU A 84 -0.46 -0.65 -3.67
C LEU A 84 -1.05 -1.29 -2.41
N TRP A 85 -1.76 -0.50 -1.59
CA TRP A 85 -2.48 -0.99 -0.43
C TRP A 85 -3.49 -2.07 -0.79
N GLY A 86 -4.33 -1.81 -1.80
CA GLY A 86 -5.33 -2.77 -2.29
C GLY A 86 -4.69 -4.05 -2.84
N ALA A 87 -3.57 -3.93 -3.57
CA ALA A 87 -2.83 -5.09 -4.07
C ALA A 87 -2.24 -5.94 -2.93
N SER A 88 -1.69 -5.32 -1.88
CA SER A 88 -1.23 -6.02 -0.68
C SER A 88 -2.38 -6.71 0.06
N ALA A 89 -3.56 -6.08 0.14
CA ALA A 89 -4.76 -6.65 0.76
C ALA A 89 -5.22 -7.92 0.03
N VAL A 90 -5.29 -7.86 -1.30
CA VAL A 90 -5.67 -9.01 -2.15
C VAL A 90 -4.62 -10.11 -2.06
N GLY A 91 -3.32 -9.77 -2.12
CA GLY A 91 -2.23 -10.73 -1.98
C GLY A 91 -2.28 -11.49 -0.65
N LEU A 92 -2.49 -10.78 0.46
CA LEU A 92 -2.73 -11.41 1.77
C LEU A 92 -3.97 -12.29 1.77
N GLY A 93 -5.10 -11.78 1.27
CA GLY A 93 -6.35 -12.53 1.23
C GLY A 93 -6.21 -13.86 0.49
N ILE A 94 -5.49 -13.88 -0.64
CA ILE A 94 -5.20 -15.11 -1.38
C ILE A 94 -4.32 -16.05 -0.56
N ILE A 95 -3.24 -15.56 0.05
CA ILE A 95 -2.33 -16.40 0.83
C ILE A 95 -3.03 -16.97 2.08
N GLU A 96 -3.86 -16.19 2.77
CA GLU A 96 -4.64 -16.66 3.93
C GLU A 96 -5.75 -17.63 3.52
N THR A 97 -6.28 -17.53 2.30
CA THR A 97 -7.30 -18.48 1.81
C THR A 97 -6.70 -19.82 1.39
N MET A 98 -5.42 -19.86 0.98
CA MET A 98 -4.75 -21.05 0.46
C MET A 98 -3.98 -21.85 1.53
N LEU A 99 -3.92 -21.35 2.78
CA LEU A 99 -3.24 -21.95 3.94
C LEU A 99 -4.26 -22.41 4.98
#